data_AF-A0A368AZD9-F1
#
_entry.id   AF-A0A368AZD9-F1
#
_cell.length_a   1.000
_cell.length_b   1.000
_cell.length_c   1.000
_cell.angle_alpha   90.00
_cell.angle_beta   90.00
_cell.angle_gamma   90.00
#
_symmetry.space_group_name_H-M   'P 1'
#
loop_
_entity.id
_entity.type
_entity.pdbx_description
1 polymer ?
#
loop_
_entity_poly.entity_id
_entity_poly.type
_entity_poly.pdbx_seq_one_letter_code
_entity_poly.pdbx_strand_id
1 'polypeptide(L)'
;MEIISVSFAIFVIQLSLVIVPVVFGVRLLTLSSEKREDLKVFLAKKLLGDEKLIQLDVFNLLLVIFAVTFILLGIVIALLLFL
;
A
#
# COMPACT_ATOMS: atom_id res chain seq x y z
N MET A 1 -8.34 3.58 36.46
CA MET A 1 -8.05 3.13 35.09
C MET A 1 -6.59 3.44 34.85
N GLU A 2 -5.76 2.42 35.04
CA GLU A 2 -4.32 2.56 34.93
C GLU A 2 -3.98 3.07 33.54
N ILE A 3 -3.20 4.15 33.57
CA ILE A 3 -2.39 4.70 32.50
C ILE A 3 -2.10 3.60 31.48
N ILE A 4 -2.73 3.67 30.30
CA ILE A 4 -2.16 3.02 29.12
C ILE A 4 -0.73 3.50 29.10
N SER A 5 0.21 2.62 29.45
CA SER A 5 1.60 3.01 29.62
C SER A 5 2.05 3.64 28.30
N VAL A 6 2.77 4.77 28.37
CA VAL A 6 3.27 5.45 27.17
C VAL A 6 4.03 4.47 26.27
N SER A 7 4.71 3.48 26.88
CA SER A 7 5.35 2.35 26.22
C SER A 7 4.39 1.51 25.37
N PHE A 8 3.18 1.21 25.86
CA PHE A 8 2.17 0.50 25.07
C PHE A 8 1.66 1.33 23.90
N ALA A 9 1.45 2.64 24.10
CA ALA A 9 1.04 3.54 23.01
C ALA A 9 2.09 3.60 21.89
N ILE A 10 3.38 3.71 22.25
CA ILE A 10 4.50 3.68 21.30
C ILE A 10 4.53 2.35 20.55
N PHE A 11 4.36 1.23 21.26
CA PHE A 11 4.31 -0.09 20.63
C PHE A 11 3.18 -0.21 19.60
N VAL A 12 1.97 0.27 19.91
CA VAL A 12 0.84 0.26 18.97
C VAL A 12 1.12 1.10 17.73
N ILE A 13 1.78 2.26 17.89
CA ILE A 13 2.18 3.11 16.76
C ILE A 13 3.21 2.39 15.88
N GLN A 14 4.24 1.80 16.48
CA GLN A 14 5.26 1.03 15.76
C GLN A 14 4.65 -0.14 14.99
N LEU A 15 3.74 -0.88 15.63
CA LEU A 15 3.02 -1.98 15.00
C LEU A 15 2.16 -1.51 13.83
N SER A 16 1.48 -0.37 13.97
CA SER A 16 0.65 0.22 12.91
C SER A 16 1.49 0.65 11.71
N LEU A 17 2.68 1.22 11.94
CA LEU A 17 3.61 1.61 10.88
C LEU A 17 4.14 0.43 10.07
N VAL A 18 4.16 -0.78 10.65
CA VAL A 18 4.53 -2.02 9.93
C VAL A 18 3.32 -2.61 9.20
N ILE A 19 2.19 -2.76 9.90
CA ILE A 19 1.03 -3.47 9.36
C ILE A 19 0.39 -2.71 8.20
N VAL A 20 0.25 -1.38 8.32
CA VAL A 20 -0.48 -0.58 7.32
C VAL A 20 0.16 -0.67 5.93
N PRO A 21 1.48 -0.44 5.73
CA PRO A 21 2.13 -0.61 4.43
C PRO A 21 1.97 -2.01 3.85
N VAL A 22 2.16 -3.05 4.67
CA VAL A 22 2.07 -4.44 4.22
C VAL A 22 0.65 -4.78 3.77
N VAL A 23 -0.36 -4.46 4.57
CA VAL A 23 -1.77 -4.68 4.22
C VAL A 23 -2.14 -3.92 2.95
N PHE A 24 -1.67 -2.68 2.81
CA PHE A 24 -1.93 -1.88 1.60
C PHE A 24 -1.29 -2.52 0.36
N GLY A 25 -0.05 -2.96 0.45
CA GLY A 25 0.63 -3.67 -0.64
C GLY A 25 -0.07 -4.98 -1.01
N VAL A 26 -0.45 -5.81 -0.04
CA VAL A 26 -1.22 -7.04 -0.29
C VAL A 26 -2.57 -6.74 -0.93
N ARG A 27 -3.24 -5.67 -0.49
CA ARG A 27 -4.53 -5.25 -1.07
C ARG A 27 -4.40 -4.82 -2.53
N LEU A 28 -3.30 -4.14 -2.89
CA LEU A 28 -2.99 -3.77 -4.26
C LEU A 28 -2.75 -5.00 -5.16
N LEU A 29 -2.11 -6.06 -4.63
CA LEU A 29 -1.91 -7.31 -5.37
C LEU A 29 -3.19 -8.13 -5.53
N THR A 30 -4.08 -8.10 -4.54
CA THR A 30 -5.31 -8.91 -4.51
C THR A 30 -6.54 -8.22 -5.12
N LEU A 31 -6.37 -6.99 -5.63
CA LEU A 31 -7.41 -6.26 -6.35
C LEU A 31 -7.87 -7.04 -7.59
N SER A 32 -9.19 -7.21 -7.74
CA SER A 32 -9.80 -7.85 -8.90
C SER A 32 -9.52 -7.08 -10.19
N SER A 33 -9.51 -7.78 -11.33
CA SER A 33 -9.24 -7.17 -12.64
C SER A 33 -10.17 -5.99 -12.95
N GLU A 34 -11.46 -6.13 -12.66
CA GLU A 34 -12.45 -5.03 -12.81
C GLU A 34 -12.05 -3.79 -12.01
N LYS A 35 -11.69 -3.96 -10.73
CA LYS A 35 -11.31 -2.82 -9.89
C LYS A 35 -9.98 -2.18 -10.32
N ARG A 36 -9.05 -2.96 -10.88
CA ARG A 36 -7.82 -2.42 -11.46
C ARG A 36 -8.11 -1.60 -12.71
N GLU A 37 -9.05 -2.05 -13.53
CA GLU A 37 -9.50 -1.30 -14.70
C GLU A 37 -10.19 0.02 -14.31
N ASP A 38 -11.08 0.00 -13.31
CA ASP A 38 -11.70 1.21 -12.77
C ASP A 38 -10.66 2.19 -12.22
N LEU A 39 -9.68 1.69 -11.46
CA LEU A 39 -8.57 2.49 -10.94
C LEU A 39 -7.72 3.09 -12.06
N LYS A 40 -7.44 2.32 -13.11
CA LYS A 40 -6.72 2.78 -14.30
C LYS A 40 -7.47 3.93 -14.96
N VAL A 41 -8.75 3.74 -15.27
CA VAL A 41 -9.59 4.75 -15.93
C VAL A 41 -9.67 6.01 -15.08
N PHE A 42 -9.88 5.87 -13.77
CA PHE A 42 -9.94 6.99 -12.84
C PHE A 42 -8.61 7.78 -12.82
N LEU A 43 -7.48 7.09 -12.72
CA LEU A 43 -6.15 7.72 -12.70
C LEU A 43 -5.78 8.34 -14.04
N ALA A 44 -6.03 7.64 -15.16
CA ALA A 44 -5.76 8.12 -16.50
C ALA A 44 -6.59 9.37 -16.82
N LYS A 45 -7.88 9.37 -16.47
CA LYS A 45 -8.76 10.54 -16.62
C LYS A 45 -8.30 11.72 -15.78
N LYS A 46 -7.89 11.49 -14.54
CA LYS A 46 -7.51 12.56 -13.61
C LYS A 46 -6.12 13.14 -13.90
N LEU A 47 -5.17 12.32 -14.34
CA LEU A 47 -3.77 12.73 -14.54
C LEU A 47 -3.47 13.12 -15.99
N LEU A 48 -4.07 12.43 -16.96
CA LEU A 48 -3.69 12.52 -18.37
C LEU A 48 -4.82 13.04 -19.27
N GLY A 49 -6.05 13.15 -18.75
CA GLY A 49 -7.21 13.65 -19.49
C GLY A 49 -7.77 12.69 -20.55
N ASP A 50 -7.14 11.53 -20.77
CA ASP A 50 -7.60 10.49 -21.69
C ASP A 50 -7.54 9.11 -21.01
N GLU A 51 -8.65 8.39 -21.08
CA GLU A 51 -8.90 7.11 -20.44
C GLU A 51 -8.12 5.95 -21.08
N LYS A 52 -7.62 6.11 -22.31
CA LYS A 52 -6.91 5.07 -23.07
C LYS A 52 -5.39 5.24 -23.12
N LEU A 53 -4.86 6.31 -22.51
CA LEU A 53 -3.42 6.59 -22.54
C LEU A 53 -2.56 5.54 -21.81
N ILE A 54 -3.13 4.86 -20.82
CA ILE A 54 -2.42 3.84 -20.03
C ILE A 54 -2.88 2.45 -20.47
N GLN A 55 -1.94 1.64 -20.97
CA GLN A 55 -2.18 0.23 -21.25
C GLN A 55 -2.38 -0.55 -19.94
N LEU A 56 -3.32 -1.49 -19.93
CA LEU A 56 -3.68 -2.27 -18.73
C LEU A 56 -2.48 -3.05 -18.17
N ASP A 57 -1.61 -3.58 -19.04
CA ASP A 57 -0.41 -4.34 -18.64
C ASP A 57 0.63 -3.46 -17.95
N VAL A 58 0.85 -2.25 -18.47
CA VAL A 58 1.75 -1.26 -17.86
C VAL A 58 1.19 -0.81 -16.51
N PHE A 59 -0.12 -0.59 -16.43
CA PHE A 59 -0.79 -0.25 -15.17
C PHE A 59 -0.69 -1.37 -14.13
N ASN A 60 -0.89 -2.62 -14.55
CA ASN A 60 -0.74 -3.80 -13.70
C ASN A 60 0.70 -3.95 -13.19
N LEU A 61 1.70 -3.73 -14.05
CA LEU A 61 3.11 -3.79 -13.66
C LEU A 61 3.45 -2.67 -12.66
N LEU A 62 2.96 -1.45 -12.88
CA LEU A 62 3.11 -0.35 -11.92
C LEU A 62 2.46 -0.66 -10.58
N LEU A 63 1.23 -1.19 -10.56
CA LEU A 63 0.56 -1.60 -9.34
C LEU A 63 1.35 -2.66 -8.57
N VAL A 64 1.95 -3.63 -9.27
CA VAL A 64 2.79 -4.67 -8.65
C VAL A 64 4.06 -4.05 -8.07
N ILE A 65 4.75 -3.17 -8.80
CA ILE A 65 5.95 -2.48 -8.29
C ILE A 65 5.61 -1.67 -7.03
N PHE A 66 4.52 -0.90 -7.06
CA PHE A 66 4.06 -0.15 -5.90
C PHE A 66 3.77 -1.08 -4.72
N ALA A 67 3.03 -2.17 -4.96
CA ALA A 67 2.69 -3.12 -3.91
C ALA A 67 3.92 -3.78 -3.27
N VAL A 68 4.86 -4.24 -4.09
CA VAL A 68 6.12 -4.84 -3.63
C VAL A 68 6.93 -3.83 -2.82
N THR A 69 6.98 -2.58 -3.25
CA THR A 69 7.68 -1.50 -2.54
C THR A 69 7.07 -1.26 -1.16
N PHE A 70 5.74 -1.22 -1.05
CA PHE A 70 5.04 -1.05 0.24
C PHE A 70 5.27 -2.22 1.19
N ILE A 71 5.28 -3.46 0.68
CA ILE A 71 5.57 -4.65 1.49
C ILE A 71 7.02 -4.62 1.98
N LEU A 72 7.98 -4.35 1.09
CA LEU A 72 9.39 -4.24 1.44
C LEU A 72 9.63 -3.14 2.48
N LEU A 73 8.98 -1.99 2.31
CA LEU A 73 9.08 -0.87 3.26
C LEU A 73 8.53 -1.27 4.64
N GLY A 74 7.40 -1.98 4.70
CA GLY A 74 6.87 -2.51 5.96
C GLY A 74 7.81 -3.52 6.62
N ILE A 75 8.45 -4.40 5.85
CA ILE A 75 9.46 -5.35 6.35
C ILE A 75 10.70 -4.60 6.89
N VAL A 76 11.21 -3.60 6.16
CA VAL A 76 12.36 -2.80 6.59
C VAL A 76 12.04 -2.05 7.89
N ILE A 77 10.85 -1.44 8.00
CA ILE A 77 10.42 -0.78 9.24
C ILE A 77 10.33 -1.79 10.38
N ALA A 78 9.81 -2.99 10.13
CA ALA A 78 9.74 -4.03 11.15
C ALA A 78 11.14 -4.42 11.66
N LEU A 79 12.10 -4.59 10.74
CA LEU A 79 13.49 -4.88 11.08
C LEU A 79 14.13 -3.74 11.90
N LEU A 80 13.86 -2.47 11.56
CA LEU A 80 14.44 -1.32 12.27
C LEU A 80 13.83 -1.09 13.66
N LEU A 81 12.57 -1.46 13.86
CA LEU A 81 11.84 -1.17 15.11
C LEU A 81 11.86 -2.32 16.12
N PHE A 82 12.03 -3.57 15.65
CA PHE A 82 11.87 -4.77 16.48
C PHE A 82 13.11 -5.68 16.55
N LEU A 83 14.18 -5.37 15.80
CA LEU A 83 15.43 -6.13 15.77
C LEU A 83 16.59 -5.27 16.28
#